data_AF-A0A2E6C4G8-F1
#
_entry.id   AF-A0A2E6C4G8-F1
#
_cell.length_a   1.000
_cell.length_b   1.000
_cell.length_c   1.000
_cell.angle_alpha   90.00
_cell.angle_beta   90.00
_cell.angle_gamma   90.00
#
_symmetry.space_group_name_H-M   'P 1'
#
loop_
_entity.id
_entity.type
_entity.pdbx_description
1 polymer ?
#
loop_
_entity_poly.entity_id
_entity_poly.type
_entity_poly.pdbx_seq_one_letter_code
_entity_poly.pdbx_strand_id
1 'polypeptide(L)' 'MSRMFVQGHASLVKDTNSKAVINTNKTEYALYMQKYKAREKQSDELRDTIKEINTLKSELFEIKKMLKEVIKK' A
#
# COMPACT_ATOMS: atom_id res chain seq x y z
N MET A 1 -22.98 -27.51 -7.62
CA MET A 1 -21.52 -27.32 -7.79
C MET A 1 -20.82 -28.26 -6.83
N SER A 2 -20.15 -29.31 -7.33
CA SER A 2 -19.42 -30.24 -6.48
C SER A 2 -18.01 -29.70 -6.21
N ARG A 3 -17.55 -29.86 -4.97
CA ARG A 3 -16.28 -29.34 -4.45
C ARG A 3 -15.52 -30.50 -3.85
N MET A 4 -14.29 -30.71 -4.30
CA MET A 4 -13.43 -31.81 -3.84
C MET A 4 -12.20 -31.25 -3.12
N PHE A 5 -11.87 -31.77 -1.93
CA PHE A 5 -10.67 -31.36 -1.22
C PHE A 5 -9.41 -31.80 -1.97
N VAL A 6 -8.39 -30.94 -1.99
CA VAL A 6 -7.09 -31.28 -2.57
C VAL A 6 -6.32 -32.15 -1.57
N GLN A 7 -5.76 -33.25 -2.02
CA GLN A 7 -4.99 -34.16 -1.16
C GLN A 7 -3.81 -33.42 -0.52
N GLY A 8 -3.64 -33.59 0.79
CA GLY A 8 -2.59 -32.96 1.57
C GLY A 8 -2.81 -31.47 1.89
N HIS A 9 -3.92 -30.85 1.45
CA HIS A 9 -4.17 -29.42 1.64
C HIS A 9 -5.61 -29.17 2.12
N ALA A 10 -5.80 -28.98 3.42
CA ALA A 10 -7.12 -28.81 4.04
C ALA A 10 -7.84 -27.51 3.64
N SER A 11 -7.09 -26.46 3.32
CA SER A 11 -7.63 -25.16 2.91
C SER A 11 -7.96 -25.06 1.43
N LEU A 12 -7.50 -26.02 0.60
CA LEU A 12 -7.67 -25.97 -0.86
C LEU A 12 -8.79 -26.90 -1.31
N VAL A 13 -9.68 -26.35 -2.14
CA VAL A 13 -10.80 -27.07 -2.71
C VAL A 13 -10.77 -26.92 -4.22
N LYS A 14 -10.85 -28.04 -4.93
CA LYS A 14 -10.98 -28.10 -6.38
C LYS A 14 -12.45 -28.07 -6.77
N ASP A 15 -12.82 -27.09 -7.58
CA ASP A 15 -14.14 -27.07 -8.23
C ASP A 15 -14.16 -28.11 -9.35
N THR A 16 -15.13 -29.01 -9.32
CA THR A 16 -15.22 -30.11 -10.30
C THR A 16 -15.64 -29.64 -11.69
N ASN A 17 -16.31 -28.48 -11.78
CA ASN A 17 -16.80 -27.92 -13.03
C ASN A 17 -15.72 -27.10 -13.74
N SER A 18 -15.18 -26.09 -13.06
CA SER A 18 -14.16 -25.19 -13.62
C SER A 18 -12.73 -25.75 -13.55
N LYS A 19 -12.52 -26.85 -12.81
CA LYS A 19 -11.19 -27.41 -12.46
C LYS A 19 -10.31 -26.45 -11.64
N ALA A 20 -10.82 -25.28 -11.24
CA ALA A 20 -10.09 -24.29 -10.47
C ALA A 20 -9.77 -24.81 -9.06
N VAL A 21 -8.58 -24.46 -8.55
CA VAL A 21 -8.18 -24.69 -7.16
C VAL A 21 -8.43 -23.40 -6.38
N ILE A 22 -9.31 -23.46 -5.40
CA ILE A 22 -9.79 -22.33 -4.62
C ILE A 22 -9.29 -22.48 -3.19
N ASN A 23 -8.59 -21.46 -2.70
CA ASN A 23 -8.27 -21.36 -1.28
C ASN A 23 -9.52 -20.91 -0.51
N THR A 24 -9.96 -21.74 0.44
CA THR A 24 -11.13 -21.50 1.29
C THR A 24 -10.78 -20.87 2.63
N ASN A 25 -9.49 -20.70 2.94
CA ASN A 25 -9.01 -20.08 4.17
C ASN A 25 -9.28 -18.56 4.14
N LYS A 26 -10.37 -18.16 4.78
CA LYS A 26 -10.76 -16.76 4.92
C LYS A 26 -9.83 -15.97 5.85
N THR A 27 -9.23 -16.63 6.83
CA THR A 27 -8.37 -15.99 7.85
C THR A 27 -7.05 -15.53 7.24
N GLU A 28 -6.40 -16.40 6.46
CA GLU A 28 -5.16 -16.06 5.74
C GLU A 28 -5.39 -14.93 4.74
N TYR A 29 -6.50 -14.97 4.00
CA TYR A 29 -6.88 -13.91 3.09
C TYR A 29 -7.11 -12.58 3.82
N ALA A 30 -7.84 -12.58 4.93
CA ALA A 30 -8.09 -11.38 5.73
C ALA A 30 -6.78 -10.77 6.27
N LEU A 31 -5.88 -11.60 6.79
CA LEU A 31 -4.56 -11.17 7.27
C LEU A 31 -3.71 -10.61 6.13
N TYR A 32 -3.69 -11.28 4.98
CA TYR A 32 -3.01 -10.78 3.78
C TYR A 32 -3.55 -9.40 3.36
N MET A 33 -4.88 -9.26 3.30
CA MET A 33 -5.50 -8.00 2.90
C MET A 33 -5.22 -6.87 3.89
N GLN A 34 -5.17 -7.18 5.19
CA GLN A 34 -4.77 -6.20 6.20
C GLN A 34 -3.33 -5.71 5.96
N LYS A 35 -2.38 -6.63 5.71
CA LYS A 35 -0.99 -6.28 5.41
C LYS A 35 -0.87 -5.50 4.10
N TYR A 36 -1.64 -5.87 3.08
CA TYR A 36 -1.68 -5.16 1.81
C TYR A 36 -2.14 -3.71 2.00
N LYS A 37 -3.28 -3.50 2.66
CA LYS A 37 -3.81 -2.16 2.96
C LYS A 37 -2.85 -1.33 3.83
N ALA A 38 -2.19 -1.96 4.79
CA ALA A 38 -1.20 -1.28 5.63
C ALA A 38 -0.02 -0.75 4.79
N ARG A 39 0.47 -1.54 3.82
CA ARG A 39 1.54 -1.09 2.90
C ARG A 39 1.09 0.02 1.96
N GLU A 40 -0.13 -0.07 1.43
CA GLU A 40 -0.69 1.02 0.61
C GLU A 40 -0.76 2.32 1.41
N LYS A 41 -1.33 2.26 2.62
CA LYS A 41 -1.43 3.42 3.51
C LYS A 41 -0.06 4.02 3.84
N GLN A 42 0.92 3.18 4.18
CA GLN A 42 2.30 3.63 4.44
C GLN A 42 2.94 4.31 3.22
N SER A 43 2.72 3.76 2.01
CA SER A 43 3.23 4.36 0.78
C SER A 43 2.62 5.74 0.53
N ASP A 44 1.33 5.92 0.80
CA ASP A 44 0.66 7.20 0.59
C ASP A 44 1.09 8.24 1.63
N GLU A 45 1.19 7.86 2.91
CA GLU A 45 1.74 8.71 3.97
C GLU A 45 3.16 9.19 3.64
N LEU A 46 4.00 8.29 3.11
CA LEU A 46 5.37 8.63 2.71
C LEU A 46 5.39 9.60 1.52
N ARG A 47 4.52 9.42 0.53
CA ARG A 47 4.39 10.33 -0.62
C ARG A 47 3.94 11.72 -0.18
N ASP A 48 2.97 11.80 0.72
CA ASP A 48 2.45 13.07 1.22
C ASP A 48 3.50 13.81 2.06
N THR A 49 4.22 13.09 2.91
CA THR A 49 5.36 13.65 3.66
C THR A 49 6.43 14.21 2.73
N ILE A 50 6.76 13.53 1.63
CA ILE A 50 7.71 14.02 0.63
C ILE A 50 7.21 15.31 -0.05
N LYS A 51 5.92 15.41 -0.34
CA LYS A 51 5.33 16.65 -0.90
C LYS A 51 5.49 17.80 0.09
N GLU A 52 5.15 17.58 1.36
CA GLU A 52 5.30 18.60 2.42
C GLU A 52 6.75 19.07 2.55
N ILE A 53 7.72 18.15 2.55
CA ILE A 53 9.16 18.50 2.58
C ILE A 53 9.54 19.38 1.38
N ASN A 54 9.05 19.07 0.18
CA ASN A 54 9.34 19.86 -1.01
C ASN A 54 8.69 21.25 -0.98
N THR A 55 7.48 21.35 -0.42
CA THR A 55 6.82 22.64 -0.17
C THR A 55 7.64 23.48 0.80
N LEU A 56 8.02 22.92 1.97
CA LEU A 56 8.87 23.60 2.95
C LEU A 56 10.21 24.06 2.35
N LYS A 57 10.83 23.22 1.52
CA LYS A 57 12.08 23.57 0.84
C LYS A 57 11.91 24.78 -0.09
N SER A 58 10.77 24.87 -0.78
CA SER A 58 10.44 25.99 -1.66
C SER A 58 10.20 27.27 -0.86
N GLU A 59 9.42 27.20 0.21
CA GLU A 59 9.17 28.33 1.12
C GLU A 59 10.47 28.87 1.74
N LEU A 60 11.35 27.99 2.21
CA LEU A 60 12.66 28.38 2.74
C LEU A 60 13.55 29.05 1.68
N PHE A 61 13.48 28.58 0.43
CA PHE A 61 14.21 29.19 -0.66
C PHE A 61 13.70 30.60 -0.95
N GLU A 62 12.38 30.81 -0.93
CA GLU A 62 11.75 32.12 -1.10
C GLU A 62 12.13 33.08 0.04
N ILE A 63 12.04 32.62 1.30
CA ILE A 63 12.49 33.40 2.47
C ILE A 63 13.94 33.82 2.31
N LYS A 64 14.82 32.88 1.93
CA LYS A 64 16.24 33.18 1.69
C LYS A 64 16.43 34.20 0.57
N LYS A 65 15.62 34.15 -0.50
CA LYS A 65 15.66 35.13 -1.59
C LYS A 65 15.27 36.51 -1.09
N MET A 66 14.17 36.63 -0.35
CA MET A 66 13.71 37.90 0.23
C MET A 66 14.76 38.50 1.16
N LEU A 67 15.36 37.71 2.04
CA LEU A 67 16.43 38.19 2.94
C LEU A 67 17.63 38.74 2.18
N LYS A 68 18.03 38.09 1.08
CA LYS A 68 19.12 38.59 0.23
C LYS A 68 18.79 39.90 -0.46
N GLU A 69 17.54 40.12 -0.84
CA GLU A 69 17.11 41.39 -1.45
C GLU A 69 17.12 42.53 -0.43
N VAL A 70 16.72 42.26 0.82
CA VAL A 70 16.78 43.23 1.93
C VAL A 70 18.23 43.62 2.27
N ILE A 71 19.15 42.65 2.34
CA ILE A 71 20.57 42.91 2.68
C ILE A 71 21.33 43.62 1.54
N LYS A 72 20.85 43.52 0.30
CA LYS A 72 21.47 44.20 -0.86
C LYS A 72 21.08 45.68 -0.99
N LYS A 73 20.08 46.15 -0.24
CA LYS A 73 19.78 47.57 -0.07
C LYS A 73 20.67 48.17 1.00
#